data_AF-B5YC08-F1
#
_entry.id   AF-B5YC08-F1
#
_cell.length_a   1.000
_cell.length_b   1.000
_cell.length_c   1.000
_cell.angle_alpha   90.00
_cell.angle_beta   90.00
_cell.angle_gamma   90.00
#
_symmetry.space_group_name_H-M   'P 1'
#
loop_
_entity.id
_entity.type
_entity.pdbx_description
1 polymer ?
#
loop_
_entity_poly.entity_id
_entity_poly.type
_entity_poly.pdbx_seq_one_letter_code
_entity_poly.pdbx_strand_id
1 'polypeptide(L)'
;MGGERNLYTRLSAIENLEYFADLYGVPYKNRKEKIKELLEIVGLPSNRLKDKVETYSKGMKQKLQIARGLINDPEIIFLDEPTIGLDPIGAREIRNIIKRLKNMKKPLFLRVITCRK
;
A
#
# COMPACT_ATOMS: atom_id res chain seq x y z
N MET A 1 -3.85 1.52 23.11
CA MET A 1 -3.77 0.44 22.10
C MET A 1 -4.18 0.97 20.73
N GLY A 2 -3.28 1.70 20.07
CA GLY A 2 -3.49 2.22 18.72
C GLY A 2 -2.19 1.99 17.96
N GLY A 3 -2.25 1.37 16.77
CA GLY A 3 -1.04 1.28 15.94
C GLY A 3 -0.93 0.19 14.89
N GLU A 4 -1.86 -0.77 14.73
CA GLU A 4 -1.80 -1.74 13.61
C GLU A 4 -3.19 -2.13 13.05
N ARG A 5 -4.16 -1.20 12.99
CA ARG A 5 -5.54 -1.52 12.58
C ARG A 5 -5.77 -1.76 11.07
N ASN A 6 -4.73 -1.65 10.23
CA ASN A 6 -4.93 -1.51 8.78
C ASN A 6 -4.52 -2.72 7.93
N LEU A 7 -3.88 -3.73 8.50
CA LEU A 7 -3.45 -4.95 7.80
C LEU A 7 -3.65 -6.17 8.69
N TYR A 8 -3.95 -7.31 8.09
CA TYR A 8 -4.03 -8.59 8.77
C TYR A 8 -2.65 -9.22 8.81
N THR A 9 -2.02 -9.18 9.98
CA THR A 9 -0.61 -9.58 10.18
C THR A 9 -0.35 -11.07 9.94
N ARG A 10 -1.37 -11.92 10.14
CA ARG A 10 -1.30 -13.37 9.92
C ARG A 10 -1.47 -13.78 8.46
N LEU A 11 -1.94 -12.87 7.61
CA LEU A 11 -2.10 -13.09 6.18
C LEU A 11 -0.85 -12.59 5.43
N SER A 12 -0.61 -13.13 4.25
CA SER A 12 0.37 -12.64 3.29
C SER A 12 -0.06 -11.34 2.63
N ALA A 13 0.82 -10.69 1.85
CA ALA A 13 0.45 -9.49 1.11
C ALA A 13 -0.67 -9.74 0.10
N ILE A 14 -0.62 -10.89 -0.59
CA ILE A 14 -1.63 -11.27 -1.59
C ILE A 14 -2.98 -11.48 -0.89
N GLU A 15 -3.00 -12.30 0.17
CA GLU A 15 -4.23 -12.59 0.92
C GLU A 15 -4.83 -11.33 1.56
N ASN A 16 -4.00 -10.39 2.04
CA ASN A 16 -4.48 -9.10 2.52
C ASN A 16 -5.23 -8.34 1.42
N LEU A 17 -4.65 -8.23 0.22
CA LEU A 17 -5.26 -7.50 -0.88
C LEU A 17 -6.50 -8.20 -1.43
N GLU A 18 -6.51 -9.53 -1.47
CA GLU A 18 -7.71 -10.31 -1.83
C GLU A 18 -8.83 -10.07 -0.81
N TYR A 19 -8.52 -10.14 0.48
CA TYR A 19 -9.47 -9.87 1.55
C TYR A 19 -10.08 -8.47 1.46
N PHE A 20 -9.26 -7.43 1.27
CA PHE A 20 -9.77 -6.06 1.12
C PHE A 20 -10.50 -5.85 -0.21
N ALA A 21 -10.12 -6.54 -1.29
CA ALA A 21 -10.85 -6.50 -2.55
C ALA A 21 -12.26 -7.08 -2.38
N ASP A 22 -12.42 -8.17 -1.61
CA ASP A 22 -13.73 -8.72 -1.25
C ASP A 22 -14.55 -7.74 -0.41
N LEU A 23 -13.94 -7.15 0.63
CA LEU A 23 -14.64 -6.17 1.47
C LEU A 23 -15.14 -4.94 0.70
N TYR A 24 -14.39 -4.49 -0.31
CA TYR A 24 -14.79 -3.36 -1.15
C TYR A 24 -15.66 -3.74 -2.35
N GLY A 25 -16.02 -5.03 -2.50
CA GLY A 25 -16.84 -5.50 -3.62
C GLY A 25 -16.16 -5.39 -4.98
N VAL A 26 -14.82 -5.41 -5.03
CA VAL A 26 -14.06 -5.36 -6.29
C VAL A 26 -14.33 -6.65 -7.08
N PRO A 27 -14.80 -6.58 -8.34
CA PRO A 27 -15.11 -7.77 -9.12
C PRO A 27 -13.92 -8.74 -9.21
N TYR A 28 -14.19 -10.05 -9.24
CA TYR A 28 -13.14 -11.06 -9.41
C TYR A 28 -12.44 -10.97 -10.77
N LYS A 29 -13.13 -10.44 -11.77
CA LYS A 29 -12.60 -10.21 -13.12
C LYS A 29 -11.38 -9.28 -13.03
N ASN A 30 -10.22 -9.78 -13.44
CA ASN A 30 -8.92 -9.09 -13.43
C ASN A 30 -8.36 -8.74 -12.05
N ARG A 31 -8.96 -9.24 -10.95
CA ARG A 31 -8.50 -8.92 -9.58
C ARG A 31 -7.06 -9.37 -9.33
N LYS A 32 -6.73 -10.60 -9.73
CA LYS A 32 -5.38 -11.17 -9.51
C LYS A 32 -4.31 -10.37 -10.25
N GLU A 33 -4.60 -9.96 -11.48
CA GLU A 33 -3.71 -9.13 -12.29
C GLU A 33 -3.53 -7.75 -11.64
N LYS A 34 -4.61 -7.12 -11.20
CA LYS A 34 -4.57 -5.84 -10.48
C LYS A 34 -3.78 -5.93 -9.18
N ILE A 35 -3.96 -6.99 -8.38
CA ILE A 35 -3.19 -7.20 -7.14
C ILE A 35 -1.70 -7.28 -7.46
N LYS A 36 -1.34 -8.05 -8.49
CA LYS A 36 0.04 -8.18 -8.94
C LYS A 36 0.62 -6.82 -9.38
N GLU A 37 -0.11 -6.08 -10.22
CA GLU A 37 0.27 -4.75 -10.68
C GLU A 37 0.48 -3.78 -9.50
N LEU A 38 -0.44 -3.77 -8.53
CA LEU A 38 -0.33 -2.90 -7.35
C LEU A 38 0.89 -3.24 -6.49
N LEU A 39 1.19 -4.52 -6.29
CA LEU A 39 2.37 -4.98 -5.55
C LEU A 39 3.67 -4.60 -6.27
N GLU A 40 3.68 -4.63 -7.59
CA GLU A 40 4.80 -4.17 -8.43
C GLU A 40 4.96 -2.65 -8.36
N ILE A 41 3.87 -1.88 -8.43
CA ILE A 41 3.86 -0.41 -8.34
C ILE A 41 4.45 0.06 -7.00
N VAL A 42 4.04 -0.56 -5.88
CA VAL A 42 4.57 -0.23 -4.56
C VAL A 42 5.96 -0.81 -4.30
N GLY A 43 6.49 -1.61 -5.22
CA GLY A 43 7.83 -2.19 -5.14
C GLY A 43 7.98 -3.12 -3.94
N LEU A 44 6.98 -3.98 -3.69
CA LEU A 44 7.12 -5.07 -2.72
C LEU A 44 7.97 -6.19 -3.35
N PRO A 45 9.01 -6.71 -2.67
CA PRO A 45 9.85 -7.74 -3.25
C PRO A 45 9.06 -9.01 -3.58
N SER A 46 9.18 -9.52 -4.81
CA SER A 46 8.43 -10.68 -5.30
C SER A 46 8.62 -11.94 -4.44
N ASN A 47 9.81 -12.11 -3.86
CA ASN A 47 10.13 -13.21 -2.96
C ASN A 47 9.49 -13.10 -1.57
N ARG A 48 8.91 -11.95 -1.21
CA ARG A 48 8.27 -11.71 0.09
C ARG A 48 6.74 -11.74 0.02
N LEU A 49 6.13 -11.81 -1.17
CA LEU A 49 4.68 -11.64 -1.36
C LEU A 49 3.82 -12.68 -0.64
N LYS A 50 4.38 -13.88 -0.41
CA LYS A 50 3.72 -15.01 0.26
C LYS A 50 4.05 -15.10 1.75
N ASP A 51 5.00 -14.31 2.24
CA ASP A 51 5.34 -14.30 3.66
C ASP A 51 4.25 -13.57 4.44
N LYS A 52 4.04 -13.98 5.69
CA LYS A 52 3.11 -13.31 6.60
C LYS A 52 3.54 -11.87 6.86
N VAL A 53 2.57 -10.96 6.86
CA VAL A 53 2.79 -9.52 7.07
C VAL A 53 3.41 -9.21 8.44
N GLU A 54 3.27 -10.07 9.45
CA GLU A 54 3.97 -9.92 10.72
C GLU A 54 5.50 -9.90 10.57
N THR A 55 6.05 -10.56 9.54
CA THR A 55 7.48 -10.62 9.23
C THR A 55 8.00 -9.42 8.42
N TYR A 56 7.09 -8.51 8.03
CA TYR A 56 7.43 -7.38 7.18
C TYR A 56 8.11 -6.27 7.98
N SER A 57 9.11 -5.65 7.35
CA SER A 57 9.63 -4.38 7.86
C SER A 57 8.54 -3.32 7.86
N LYS A 58 8.72 -2.27 8.65
CA LYS A 58 7.77 -1.16 8.68
C LYS A 58 7.56 -0.53 7.29
N GLY A 59 8.62 -0.41 6.49
CA GLY A 59 8.54 0.06 5.11
C GLY A 59 7.71 -0.85 4.20
N MET A 60 7.86 -2.17 4.35
CA MET A 60 7.02 -3.14 3.62
C MET A 60 5.56 -3.08 4.04
N LYS A 61 5.27 -2.95 5.33
CA LYS A 61 3.90 -2.74 5.83
C LYS A 61 3.30 -1.45 5.25
N GLN A 62 4.08 -0.37 5.20
CA GLN A 62 3.63 0.90 4.63
C GLN A 62 3.33 0.79 3.13
N LYS A 63 4.21 0.12 2.36
CA LYS A 63 3.98 -0.17 0.93
C LYS A 63 2.68 -0.95 0.72
N LEU A 64 2.43 -1.98 1.54
CA LEU A 64 1.21 -2.77 1.46
C LEU A 64 -0.04 -1.95 1.83
N GLN A 65 0.05 -1.03 2.79
CA GLN A 65 -1.06 -0.11 3.10
C GLN A 65 -1.40 0.79 1.92
N ILE A 66 -0.39 1.29 1.18
CA ILE A 66 -0.61 2.07 -0.04
C ILE A 66 -1.30 1.19 -1.11
N ALA A 67 -0.80 -0.03 -1.34
CA ALA A 67 -1.43 -0.95 -2.30
C ALA A 67 -2.89 -1.27 -1.93
N ARG A 68 -3.16 -1.50 -0.64
CA ARG A 68 -4.53 -1.68 -0.11
C ARG A 68 -5.40 -0.48 -0.40
N GLY A 69 -4.89 0.74 -0.21
CA GLY A 69 -5.63 1.96 -0.50
C GLY A 69 -5.98 2.12 -1.99
N LEU A 70 -5.25 1.45 -2.88
CA LEU A 70 -5.45 1.53 -4.34
C LEU A 70 -6.30 0.39 -4.91
N ILE A 71 -6.60 -0.65 -4.12
CA ILE A 71 -7.26 -1.88 -4.61
C ILE A 71 -8.66 -1.64 -5.16
N ASN A 72 -9.36 -0.60 -4.71
CA ASN A 72 -10.68 -0.21 -5.18
C ASN A 72 -10.66 0.86 -6.29
N ASP A 73 -9.50 1.17 -6.88
CA ASP A 73 -9.32 2.25 -7.87
C ASP A 73 -9.96 3.59 -7.42
N PRO A 74 -9.56 4.13 -6.26
CA PRO A 74 -10.19 5.35 -5.78
C PRO A 74 -9.77 6.55 -6.64
N GLU A 75 -10.68 7.51 -6.78
CA GLU A 75 -10.37 8.83 -7.36
C GLU A 75 -9.59 9.74 -6.41
N ILE A 76 -9.54 9.40 -5.11
CA ILE A 76 -8.83 10.18 -4.10
C ILE A 76 -8.25 9.22 -3.05
N ILE A 77 -6.95 9.37 -2.75
CA ILE A 77 -6.31 8.68 -1.62
C ILE A 77 -5.77 9.71 -0.63
N PHE A 78 -6.13 9.54 0.64
CA PHE A 78 -5.59 10.31 1.74
C PHE A 78 -4.42 9.54 2.36
N LEU A 79 -3.25 10.19 2.45
CA LEU A 79 -2.08 9.63 3.10
C LEU A 79 -1.67 10.58 4.23
N ASP A 80 -1.97 10.17 5.46
CA ASP A 80 -1.49 10.88 6.64
C ASP A 80 -0.14 10.31 7.07
N GLU A 81 0.87 11.18 7.15
CA GLU A 81 2.24 10.85 7.56
C GLU A 81 2.83 9.55 6.96
N PRO A 82 2.83 9.36 5.62
CA PRO A 82 3.16 8.07 5.00
C PRO A 82 4.62 7.62 5.16
N THR A 83 5.50 8.45 5.72
CA THR A 83 6.91 8.14 5.94
C THR A 83 7.27 8.05 7.43
N ILE A 84 6.30 8.11 8.34
CA ILE A 84 6.59 8.23 9.77
C ILE A 84 7.32 7.01 10.34
N GLY A 85 8.47 7.26 10.96
CA GLY A 85 9.34 6.26 11.56
C GLY A 85 9.81 5.18 10.58
N LEU A 86 9.94 5.53 9.30
CA LEU A 86 10.82 4.83 8.37
C LEU A 86 12.22 5.43 8.45
N ASP A 87 13.22 4.62 8.14
CA ASP A 87 14.58 5.09 7.91
C ASP A 87 14.66 6.00 6.65
N PRO A 88 15.76 6.74 6.43
CA PRO A 88 15.88 7.65 5.29
C PRO A 88 15.69 6.99 3.92
N ILE A 89 16.11 5.72 3.77
CA ILE A 89 15.98 4.98 2.51
C ILE A 89 14.50 4.60 2.31
N GLY A 90 13.86 4.00 3.31
CA GLY A 90 12.43 3.67 3.26
C GLY A 90 11.54 4.88 3.01
N ALA A 91 11.82 6.02 3.65
CA ALA A 91 11.09 7.27 3.41
C ALA A 91 11.25 7.78 1.96
N ARG A 92 12.44 7.63 1.36
CA ARG A 92 12.69 7.99 -0.04
C ARG A 92 11.95 7.07 -1.00
N GLU A 93 11.90 5.77 -0.72
CA GLU A 93 11.14 4.80 -1.52
C GLU A 93 9.64 5.14 -1.54
N ILE A 94 9.03 5.38 -0.37
CA ILE A 94 7.62 5.77 -0.28
C ILE A 94 7.34 7.07 -1.05
N ARG A 95 8.21 8.08 -0.92
CA ARG A 95 8.08 9.33 -1.71
C ARG A 95 8.16 9.09 -3.21
N ASN A 96 9.00 8.15 -3.66
CA ASN A 96 9.09 7.80 -5.07
C ASN A 96 7.83 7.09 -5.57
N ILE A 97 7.24 6.19 -4.77
CA ILE A 97 5.95 5.55 -5.08
C ILE A 97 4.87 6.62 -5.23
N ILE A 98 4.78 7.54 -4.28
CA ILE A 98 3.82 8.66 -4.32
C ILE A 98 3.99 9.49 -5.60
N LYS A 99 5.23 9.83 -5.98
CA LYS A 99 5.52 10.56 -7.23
C LYS A 99 5.10 9.77 -8.47
N ARG A 100 5.34 8.46 -8.51
CA ARG A 100 4.92 7.58 -9.61
C ARG A 100 3.40 7.57 -9.75
N LEU A 101 2.68 7.39 -8.64
CA LEU A 101 1.21 7.39 -8.61
C LEU A 101 0.64 8.72 -9.11
N LYS A 102 1.25 9.85 -8.74
CA LYS A 102 0.84 11.19 -9.23
C LYS A 102 1.01 11.34 -10.74
N ASN A 103 2.07 10.75 -11.32
CA ASN A 103 2.35 10.85 -12.74
C ASN A 103 1.46 9.95 -13.61
N MET A 104 0.87 8.89 -13.05
CA MET A 104 0.00 7.95 -13.76
C MET A 104 -1.40 8.52 -14.11
N LYS A 105 -1.63 9.84 -13.95
CA LYS A 105 -2.88 10.54 -14.30
C LYS A 105 -4.18 9.94 -13.71
N LYS A 106 -4.11 9.11 -12.66
CA LYS A 106 -5.29 8.89 -11.81
C LYS A 106 -5.60 10.25 -11.15
N PRO A 107 -6.86 10.73 -11.13
CA PRO A 107 -7.20 11.88 -10.30
C PRO A 107 -6.72 11.49 -8.90
N LEU A 108 -5.75 12.23 -8.38
CA LEU A 108 -5.08 11.90 -7.13
C LEU A 108 -4.90 13.22 -6.42
N PHE A 109 -5.98 13.70 -5.80
CA PHE A 109 -5.87 14.78 -4.82
C PHE A 109 -5.21 14.23 -3.56
N LEU A 110 -3.90 14.08 -3.63
CA LEU A 110 -3.08 13.57 -2.55
C LEU A 110 -2.87 14.68 -1.51
N ARG A 111 -3.70 14.71 -0.46
CA ARG A 111 -3.41 15.54 0.71
C ARG A 111 -2.45 14.78 1.62
N VAL A 112 -1.15 14.96 1.39
CA VAL A 112 -0.12 14.50 2.33
C VAL A 112 -0.05 15.51 3.46
N ILE A 113 -0.57 15.17 4.63
CA ILE A 113 -0.26 15.91 5.84
C ILE A 113 1.12 15.44 6.28
N THR A 114 2.13 16.20 5.87
CA THR A 114 3.48 16.06 6.43
C THR A 114 3.54 16.99 7.63
N CYS A 115 3.68 16.43 8.83
CA CYS A 115 4.14 17.18 9.97
C CYS A 115 5.62 17.54 9.70
N ARG A 116 5.86 18.79 9.29
CA ARG A 116 7.21 19.37 9.32
C ARG A 116 7.56 19.54 10.80
N LYS A 117 8.49 18.73 11.31
CA LYS A 117 9.28 19.16 12.46
C LYS A 117 10.20 20.30 12.03
#